data_AF-A0A6L7LY88-F1
#
_entry.id   AF-A0A6L7LY88-F1
#
_cell.length_a   1.000
_cell.length_b   1.000
_cell.length_c   1.000
_cell.angle_alpha   90.00
_cell.angle_beta   90.00
_cell.angle_gamma   90.00
#
_symmetry.space_group_name_H-M   'P 1'
#
loop_
_entity.id
_entity.type
_entity.pdbx_description
1 polymer ?
#
loop_
_entity_poly.entity_id
_entity_poly.type
_entity_poly.pdbx_seq_one_letter_code
_entity_poly.pdbx_strand_id
1 'polypeptide(L)'
;MQPHYLTKIFKVSSKYLEKCFTPDELVDFKDICYKTIPNTDRHRVVQSFNHLYYETIRARFQSQHPYNVELDKFLAEPESNLKILWGDCLRYLRNMKSESVQLMITSPPYYNARDYSQWDSLDGFLEDMDFIIQECYRVLDNHRVFVFNVGDIFDNDRKYTRSNWGKRRIPLGAYFTVMFEKAGFTFVDDFIWDKGEVQSQRHKNGDSPYPLYQYPINCYEHIFVFQKHRLDNTMYPCPICGCLKVNGNAYSGVGIKSWECKNFECMERSAGNRGKRFSARTKIMNELKSSENLVNNELLKQWRRDIVSFPPVIKINSSGKNVLGHDAPFPRQIPYYSTKVFSGVGEVVLDPFAGSFTTPIEATELKRVGIGIELHRNPNRDILINKLGVTSDIFHTEFSELEKVHE
;
A
#
# COMPACT_ATOMS: atom_id res chain seq x y z
N MET A 1 -21.61 -7.58 -41.59
CA MET A 1 -20.88 -7.61 -40.30
C MET A 1 -21.68 -6.83 -39.28
N GLN A 2 -21.90 -7.36 -38.07
CA GLN A 2 -22.45 -6.52 -37.00
C GLN A 2 -21.45 -5.42 -36.65
N PRO A 3 -21.89 -4.17 -36.45
CA PRO A 3 -21.00 -3.09 -36.05
C PRO A 3 -20.38 -3.39 -34.68
N HIS A 4 -19.09 -3.07 -34.53
CA HIS A 4 -18.34 -3.28 -33.31
C HIS A 4 -19.05 -2.60 -32.11
N TYR A 5 -19.29 -3.32 -31.01
CA TYR A 5 -20.05 -2.76 -29.87
C TYR A 5 -19.41 -1.49 -29.28
N LEU A 6 -18.08 -1.40 -29.32
CA LEU A 6 -17.29 -0.21 -29.01
C LEU A 6 -17.77 1.07 -29.75
N THR A 7 -18.23 0.98 -31.01
CA THR A 7 -18.78 2.13 -31.73
C THR A 7 -20.02 2.70 -31.03
N LYS A 8 -20.84 1.83 -30.43
CA LYS A 8 -21.97 2.24 -29.61
C LYS A 8 -21.51 2.89 -28.31
N ILE A 9 -20.50 2.33 -27.64
CA ILE A 9 -19.91 2.93 -26.42
C ILE A 9 -19.46 4.37 -26.71
N PHE A 10 -18.68 4.59 -27.77
CA PHE A 10 -18.22 5.92 -28.15
C PHE A 10 -19.36 6.85 -28.52
N LYS A 11 -20.34 6.39 -29.31
CA LYS A 11 -21.51 7.20 -29.68
C LYS A 11 -22.30 7.68 -28.47
N VAL A 12 -22.55 6.81 -27.49
CA VAL A 12 -23.32 7.15 -26.29
C VAL A 12 -22.50 8.04 -25.33
N SER A 13 -21.18 7.92 -25.37
CA SER A 13 -20.25 8.58 -24.43
C SER A 13 -19.63 9.87 -24.97
N SER A 14 -19.87 10.24 -26.24
CA SER A 14 -19.15 11.30 -26.96
C SER A 14 -19.09 12.62 -26.20
N LYS A 15 -20.25 13.13 -25.77
CA LYS A 15 -20.35 14.42 -25.05
C LYS A 15 -19.45 14.49 -23.82
N TYR A 16 -19.28 13.39 -23.09
CA TYR A 16 -18.41 13.38 -21.91
C TYR A 16 -16.95 13.19 -22.31
N LEU A 17 -16.66 12.29 -23.25
CA LEU A 17 -15.31 12.08 -23.76
C LEU A 17 -14.70 13.36 -24.35
N GLU A 18 -15.47 14.13 -25.12
CA GLU A 18 -15.07 15.42 -25.70
C GLU A 18 -14.83 16.50 -24.62
N LYS A 19 -15.42 16.36 -23.42
CA LYS A 19 -15.15 17.24 -22.28
C LYS A 19 -13.89 16.80 -21.52
N CYS A 20 -13.60 15.50 -21.50
CA CYS A 20 -12.50 14.93 -20.74
C CYS A 20 -11.17 15.00 -21.47
N PHE A 21 -11.18 14.75 -22.77
CA PHE A 21 -9.97 14.63 -23.59
C PHE A 21 -9.86 15.82 -24.53
N THR A 22 -8.63 16.23 -24.84
CA THR A 22 -8.40 17.09 -26.00
C THR A 22 -8.78 16.35 -27.29
N PRO A 23 -8.98 17.06 -28.42
CA PRO A 23 -9.30 16.40 -29.70
C PRO A 23 -8.27 15.33 -30.09
N ASP A 24 -6.97 15.60 -29.93
CA ASP A 24 -5.89 14.68 -30.28
C ASP A 24 -5.86 13.48 -29.33
N GLU A 25 -5.95 13.71 -28.02
CA GLU A 25 -6.01 12.63 -27.02
C GLU A 25 -7.22 11.70 -27.27
N LEU A 26 -8.36 12.25 -27.70
CA LEU A 26 -9.55 11.47 -27.99
C LEU A 26 -9.39 10.61 -29.25
N VAL A 27 -8.68 11.11 -30.26
CA VAL A 27 -8.34 10.33 -31.46
C VAL A 27 -7.42 9.17 -31.07
N ASP A 28 -6.33 9.45 -30.36
CA ASP A 28 -5.38 8.44 -29.92
C ASP A 28 -6.04 7.38 -29.04
N PHE A 29 -6.87 7.80 -28.08
CA PHE A 29 -7.62 6.87 -27.22
C PHE A 29 -8.56 5.98 -28.01
N LYS A 30 -9.29 6.52 -29.00
CA LYS A 30 -10.16 5.73 -29.88
C LYS A 30 -9.35 4.72 -30.69
N ASP A 31 -8.24 5.15 -31.27
CA ASP A 31 -7.36 4.31 -32.07
C ASP A 31 -6.79 3.15 -31.26
N ILE A 32 -6.30 3.41 -30.05
CA ILE A 32 -5.82 2.35 -29.15
C ILE A 32 -6.96 1.39 -28.80
N CYS A 33 -8.16 1.90 -28.49
CA CYS A 33 -9.32 1.05 -28.19
C CYS A 33 -9.67 0.14 -29.37
N TYR A 34 -9.75 0.65 -30.60
CA TYR A 34 -10.09 -0.16 -31.77
C TYR A 34 -8.97 -1.14 -32.18
N LYS A 35 -7.70 -0.82 -31.89
CA LYS A 35 -6.56 -1.73 -32.14
C LYS A 35 -6.49 -2.87 -31.13
N THR A 36 -6.81 -2.61 -29.86
CA THR A 36 -6.57 -3.55 -28.75
C THR A 36 -7.80 -4.33 -28.32
N ILE A 37 -9.00 -3.75 -28.44
CA ILE A 37 -10.23 -4.38 -27.96
C ILE A 37 -10.78 -5.30 -29.06
N PRO A 38 -10.86 -6.61 -28.83
CA PRO A 38 -11.31 -7.54 -29.85
C PRO A 38 -12.82 -7.42 -30.08
N ASN A 39 -13.24 -7.50 -31.35
CA ASN A 39 -14.65 -7.51 -31.72
C ASN A 39 -15.31 -8.86 -31.38
N THR A 40 -15.55 -9.10 -30.10
CA THR A 40 -16.05 -10.35 -29.54
C THR A 40 -17.41 -10.14 -28.88
N ASP A 41 -17.76 -10.92 -27.85
CA ASP A 41 -18.99 -10.70 -27.10
C ASP A 41 -18.95 -9.36 -26.35
N ARG A 42 -20.15 -8.83 -26.06
CA ARG A 42 -20.31 -7.49 -25.47
C ARG A 42 -19.66 -7.39 -24.10
N HIS A 43 -19.66 -8.45 -23.30
CA HIS A 43 -19.12 -8.41 -21.95
C HIS A 43 -17.60 -8.23 -21.99
N ARG A 44 -16.90 -8.98 -22.84
CA ARG A 44 -15.45 -8.81 -23.05
C ARG A 44 -15.11 -7.42 -23.57
N VAL A 45 -15.85 -6.91 -24.56
CA VAL A 45 -15.66 -5.54 -25.07
C VAL A 45 -15.81 -4.49 -23.95
N VAL A 46 -16.84 -4.63 -23.11
CA VAL A 46 -17.06 -3.72 -21.97
C VAL A 46 -15.94 -3.81 -20.94
N GLN A 47 -15.50 -5.02 -20.59
CA GLN A 47 -14.40 -5.22 -19.65
C GLN A 47 -13.11 -4.59 -20.17
N SER A 48 -12.71 -4.88 -21.40
CA SER A 48 -11.50 -4.32 -22.01
C SER A 48 -11.57 -2.80 -22.15
N PHE A 49 -12.73 -2.24 -22.53
CA PHE A 49 -12.90 -0.79 -22.58
C PHE A 49 -12.79 -0.14 -21.20
N ASN A 50 -13.45 -0.71 -20.17
CA ASN A 50 -13.35 -0.19 -18.81
C ASN A 50 -11.93 -0.24 -18.26
N HIS A 51 -11.21 -1.33 -18.53
CA HIS A 51 -9.81 -1.47 -18.14
C HIS A 51 -8.95 -0.40 -18.82
N LEU A 52 -9.00 -0.30 -20.14
CA LEU A 52 -8.21 0.66 -20.91
C LEU A 52 -8.54 2.12 -20.56
N TYR A 53 -9.83 2.46 -20.39
CA TYR A 53 -10.25 3.78 -19.92
C TYR A 53 -9.66 4.10 -18.54
N TYR A 54 -9.71 3.14 -17.62
CA TYR A 54 -9.18 3.31 -16.27
C TYR A 54 -7.66 3.52 -16.29
N GLU A 55 -6.92 2.71 -17.03
CA GLU A 55 -5.45 2.88 -17.18
C GLU A 55 -5.09 4.22 -17.83
N THR A 56 -5.90 4.71 -18.78
CA THR A 56 -5.70 6.02 -19.40
C THR A 56 -5.87 7.17 -18.39
N ILE A 57 -6.91 7.10 -17.56
CA ILE A 57 -7.15 8.10 -16.50
C ILE A 57 -6.04 8.04 -15.45
N ARG A 58 -5.62 6.83 -15.05
CA ARG A 58 -4.50 6.64 -14.12
C ARG A 58 -3.21 7.23 -14.71
N ALA A 59 -2.87 6.91 -15.95
CA ALA A 59 -1.66 7.41 -16.60
C ALA A 59 -1.63 8.96 -16.65
N ARG A 60 -2.77 9.60 -16.91
CA ARG A 60 -2.91 11.06 -16.87
C ARG A 60 -2.77 11.65 -15.47
N PHE A 61 -3.22 10.94 -14.44
CA PHE A 61 -2.96 11.36 -13.06
C PHE A 61 -1.47 11.24 -12.74
N GLN A 62 -0.86 10.12 -13.14
CA GLN A 62 0.56 9.86 -12.92
C GLN A 62 1.46 10.87 -13.63
N SER A 63 1.11 11.33 -14.83
CA SER A 63 1.91 12.30 -15.59
C SER A 63 1.97 13.70 -14.96
N GLN A 64 1.15 13.98 -13.95
CA GLN A 64 1.20 15.23 -13.16
C GLN A 64 2.31 15.21 -12.12
N HIS A 65 2.96 14.06 -11.91
CA HIS A 65 4.00 13.88 -10.92
C HIS A 65 5.28 13.41 -11.60
N PRO A 66 6.41 14.10 -11.36
CA PRO A 66 7.69 13.65 -11.88
C PRO A 66 8.10 12.34 -11.19
N TYR A 67 8.85 11.52 -11.91
CA TYR A 67 9.36 10.23 -11.43
C TYR A 67 10.66 9.89 -12.17
N ASN A 68 11.45 8.98 -11.61
CA ASN A 68 12.67 8.51 -12.24
C ASN A 68 12.37 7.33 -13.20
N VAL A 69 12.67 7.52 -14.49
CA VAL A 69 12.37 6.55 -15.55
C VAL A 69 13.18 5.25 -15.41
N GLU A 70 14.41 5.33 -14.91
CA GLU A 70 15.26 4.15 -14.73
C GLU A 70 14.79 3.29 -13.57
N LEU A 71 14.39 3.93 -12.46
CA LEU A 71 13.74 3.26 -11.33
C LEU A 71 12.43 2.59 -11.77
N ASP A 72 11.58 3.28 -12.53
CA ASP A 72 10.32 2.71 -13.03
C ASP A 72 10.56 1.49 -13.94
N LYS A 73 11.55 1.58 -14.85
CA LYS A 73 11.96 0.44 -15.69
C LYS A 73 12.45 -0.74 -14.85
N PHE A 74 13.30 -0.49 -13.86
CA PHE A 74 13.81 -1.54 -12.97
C PHE A 74 12.68 -2.23 -12.20
N LEU A 75 11.73 -1.45 -11.66
CA LEU A 75 10.59 -1.98 -10.91
C LEU A 75 9.62 -2.77 -11.80
N ALA A 76 9.53 -2.43 -13.09
CA ALA A 76 8.69 -3.11 -14.06
C ALA A 76 9.34 -4.36 -14.70
N GLU A 77 10.63 -4.62 -14.47
CA GLU A 77 11.36 -5.72 -15.08
C GLU A 77 10.83 -7.10 -14.63
N PRO A 78 10.31 -7.95 -15.54
CA PRO A 78 9.68 -9.23 -15.19
C PRO A 78 10.65 -10.36 -14.77
N GLU A 79 11.97 -10.20 -14.86
CA GLU A 79 12.93 -11.27 -14.53
C GLU A 79 12.77 -11.80 -13.09
N SER A 80 12.40 -10.93 -12.15
CA SER A 80 12.16 -11.27 -10.75
C SER A 80 10.97 -10.51 -10.20
N ASN A 81 10.19 -11.18 -9.36
CA ASN A 81 9.12 -10.57 -8.59
C ASN A 81 9.62 -9.93 -7.28
N LEU A 82 10.89 -10.12 -6.91
CA LEU A 82 11.50 -9.51 -5.72
C LEU A 82 12.42 -8.36 -6.15
N LYS A 83 12.10 -7.14 -5.72
CA LYS A 83 12.84 -5.92 -6.02
C LYS A 83 13.41 -5.31 -4.75
N ILE A 84 14.71 -5.04 -4.73
CA ILE A 84 15.41 -4.48 -3.57
C ILE A 84 16.01 -3.13 -3.94
N LEU A 85 15.67 -2.12 -3.12
CA LEU A 85 16.15 -0.74 -3.26
C LEU A 85 17.00 -0.41 -2.02
N TRP A 86 18.28 -0.09 -2.21
CA TRP A 86 19.18 0.26 -1.11
C TRP A 86 19.35 1.76 -0.97
N GLY A 87 18.84 2.32 0.12
CA GLY A 87 19.00 3.73 0.44
C GLY A 87 17.82 4.32 1.17
N ASP A 88 17.76 5.64 1.18
CA ASP A 88 16.74 6.42 1.86
C ASP A 88 15.36 6.24 1.21
N CYS A 89 14.38 5.84 2.03
CA CYS A 89 13.03 5.54 1.53
C CYS A 89 12.30 6.77 1.00
N LEU A 90 12.48 7.94 1.61
CA LEU A 90 11.85 9.18 1.16
C LEU A 90 12.33 9.53 -0.26
N ARG A 91 13.63 9.38 -0.53
CA ARG A 91 14.21 9.60 -1.87
C ARG A 91 13.64 8.66 -2.92
N TYR A 92 13.56 7.36 -2.62
CA TYR A 92 12.97 6.40 -3.54
C TYR A 92 11.49 6.69 -3.77
N LEU A 93 10.72 6.90 -2.71
CA LEU A 93 9.29 7.22 -2.81
C LEU A 93 9.06 8.45 -3.68
N ARG A 94 9.80 9.56 -3.48
CA ARG A 94 9.76 10.78 -4.33
C ARG A 94 10.03 10.53 -5.81
N ASN A 95 10.76 9.48 -6.14
CA ASN A 95 11.12 9.11 -7.50
C ASN A 95 10.25 7.98 -8.07
N MET A 96 9.38 7.36 -7.26
CA MET A 96 8.39 6.41 -7.73
C MET A 96 7.20 7.12 -8.37
N LYS A 97 6.65 6.50 -9.41
CA LYS A 97 5.42 6.95 -10.05
C LYS A 97 4.26 6.97 -9.06
N SER A 98 3.42 8.00 -9.10
CA SER A 98 2.20 8.07 -8.27
C SER A 98 1.27 6.88 -8.56
N GLU A 99 0.42 6.50 -7.61
CA GLU A 99 -0.58 5.42 -7.80
C GLU A 99 -0.04 4.16 -8.50
N SER A 100 1.19 3.74 -8.16
CA SER A 100 1.89 2.60 -8.78
C SER A 100 1.90 1.34 -7.90
N VAL A 101 1.67 1.49 -6.59
CA VAL A 101 1.72 0.38 -5.61
C VAL A 101 0.30 0.00 -5.17
N GLN A 102 -0.03 -1.29 -5.13
CA GLN A 102 -1.39 -1.74 -4.78
C GLN A 102 -1.57 -2.10 -3.31
N LEU A 103 -0.48 -2.33 -2.57
CA LEU A 103 -0.51 -2.61 -1.14
C LEU A 103 0.81 -2.16 -0.50
N MET A 104 0.72 -1.51 0.66
CA MET A 104 1.89 -1.25 1.51
C MET A 104 1.75 -2.02 2.81
N ILE A 105 2.82 -2.68 3.24
CA ILE A 105 2.89 -3.37 4.54
C ILE A 105 4.24 -3.06 5.14
N THR A 106 4.25 -2.52 6.37
CA THR A 106 5.51 -2.15 7.00
C THR A 106 5.43 -2.14 8.52
N SER A 107 6.61 -2.06 9.13
CA SER A 107 6.80 -1.68 10.52
C SER A 107 7.89 -0.60 10.52
N PRO A 108 7.61 0.66 10.92
CA PRO A 108 8.59 1.73 10.84
C PRO A 108 9.75 1.47 11.82
N PRO A 109 10.92 2.08 11.59
CA PRO A 109 11.95 2.15 12.63
C PRO A 109 11.37 2.86 13.86
N TYR A 110 11.53 2.27 15.04
CA TYR A 110 11.13 2.92 16.28
C TYR A 110 12.17 3.93 16.72
N TYR A 111 11.72 5.10 17.18
CA TYR A 111 12.57 6.21 17.65
C TYR A 111 13.67 5.78 18.63
N ASN A 112 13.40 4.78 19.46
CA ASN A 112 14.33 4.27 20.48
C ASN A 112 15.16 3.06 20.04
N ALA A 113 15.03 2.60 18.79
CA ALA A 113 15.78 1.46 18.28
C ALA A 113 17.26 1.85 18.11
N ARG A 114 18.17 1.05 18.68
CA ARG A 114 19.61 1.36 18.74
C ARG A 114 20.27 1.39 17.37
N ASP A 115 19.86 0.49 16.47
CA ASP A 115 20.40 0.41 15.11
C ASP A 115 19.87 1.50 14.16
N TYR A 116 18.83 2.25 14.57
CA TYR A 116 18.15 3.25 13.73
C TYR A 116 18.10 4.65 14.36
N SER A 117 18.84 4.91 15.44
CA SER A 117 18.73 6.17 16.21
C SER A 117 19.42 7.34 15.50
N GLN A 118 18.85 7.79 14.38
CA GLN A 118 19.34 8.92 13.58
C GLN A 118 18.73 10.26 13.98
N TRP A 119 17.64 10.27 14.76
CA TRP A 119 16.94 11.50 15.14
C TRP A 119 17.37 12.04 16.50
N ASP A 120 17.63 13.35 16.55
CA ASP A 120 18.00 14.07 17.77
C ASP A 120 16.84 14.20 18.77
N SER A 121 15.59 14.25 18.27
CA SER A 121 14.38 14.45 19.07
C SER A 121 13.18 13.68 18.53
N LEU A 122 12.17 13.48 19.37
CA LEU A 122 10.90 12.89 18.94
C LEU A 122 10.22 13.74 17.85
N ASP A 123 10.30 15.06 17.95
CA ASP A 123 9.70 15.97 16.97
C ASP A 123 10.34 15.77 15.58
N GLY A 124 11.66 15.66 15.50
CA GLY A 124 12.37 15.39 14.25
C GLY A 124 12.06 14.01 13.65
N PHE A 125 11.86 13.00 14.50
CA PHE A 125 11.39 11.68 14.05
C PHE A 125 9.98 11.75 13.45
N LEU A 126 9.06 12.44 14.12
CA LEU A 126 7.68 12.58 13.65
C LEU A 126 7.61 13.41 12.36
N GLU A 127 8.44 14.43 12.21
CA GLU A 127 8.51 15.24 10.98
C GLU A 127 9.01 14.41 9.78
N ASP A 128 10.08 13.63 9.96
CA ASP A 128 10.60 12.75 8.90
C ASP A 128 9.56 11.70 8.48
N MET A 129 8.91 11.07 9.46
CA MET A 129 7.82 10.14 9.22
C MET A 129 6.63 10.80 8.49
N ASP A 130 6.34 12.08 8.75
CA ASP A 130 5.27 12.82 8.07
C ASP A 130 5.57 12.95 6.57
N PHE A 131 6.80 13.35 6.20
CA PHE A 131 7.22 13.43 4.80
C PHE A 131 7.14 12.08 4.09
N ILE A 132 7.56 11.00 4.76
CA ILE A 132 7.50 9.64 4.21
C ILE A 132 6.04 9.22 3.99
N ILE A 133 5.16 9.45 4.96
CA ILE A 133 3.74 9.07 4.86
C ILE A 133 3.03 9.84 3.74
N GLN A 134 3.35 11.13 3.54
CA GLN A 134 2.82 11.92 2.42
C GLN A 134 3.22 11.32 1.07
N GLU A 135 4.48 10.91 0.90
CA GLU A 135 4.93 10.27 -0.33
C GLU A 135 4.35 8.85 -0.49
N CYS A 136 4.19 8.09 0.59
CA CYS A 136 3.45 6.83 0.57
C CYS A 136 2.01 7.04 0.11
N TYR A 137 1.31 8.10 0.56
CA TYR A 137 -0.02 8.42 0.07
C TYR A 137 -0.02 8.69 -1.43
N ARG A 138 0.98 9.41 -1.97
CA ARG A 138 1.09 9.67 -3.40
C ARG A 138 1.31 8.38 -4.21
N VAL A 139 2.25 7.54 -3.78
CA VAL A 139 2.68 6.31 -4.48
C VAL A 139 1.64 5.19 -4.40
N LEU A 140 0.91 5.06 -3.29
CA LEU A 140 -0.15 4.06 -3.15
C LEU A 140 -1.28 4.33 -4.16
N ASP A 141 -1.77 3.30 -4.82
CA ASP A 141 -2.86 3.38 -5.79
C ASP A 141 -4.20 3.75 -5.12
N ASN A 142 -5.11 4.38 -5.87
CA ASN A 142 -6.34 4.89 -5.28
C ASN A 142 -7.24 3.75 -4.81
N HIS A 143 -7.92 3.93 -3.68
CA HIS A 143 -8.74 2.90 -3.01
C HIS A 143 -7.98 1.67 -2.49
N ARG A 144 -6.65 1.73 -2.40
CA ARG A 144 -5.80 0.65 -1.86
C ARG A 144 -5.48 0.82 -0.39
N VAL A 145 -4.79 -0.17 0.17
CA VAL A 145 -4.61 -0.35 1.62
C VAL A 145 -3.14 -0.19 1.99
N PHE A 146 -2.92 0.41 3.16
CA PHE A 146 -1.63 0.44 3.85
C PHE A 146 -1.83 -0.22 5.22
N VAL A 147 -1.17 -1.36 5.43
CA VAL A 147 -1.07 -2.04 6.73
C VAL A 147 0.20 -1.58 7.46
N PHE A 148 0.04 -1.07 8.67
CA PHE A 148 1.12 -0.43 9.42
C PHE A 148 1.22 -1.02 10.83
N ASN A 149 2.29 -1.79 11.09
CA ASN A 149 2.56 -2.39 12.39
C ASN A 149 3.36 -1.41 13.26
N VAL A 150 2.85 -1.03 14.43
CA VAL A 150 3.54 -0.11 15.36
C VAL A 150 3.22 -0.40 16.82
N GLY A 151 4.24 -0.38 17.66
CA GLY A 151 4.14 -0.51 19.11
C GLY A 151 4.43 0.80 19.82
N ASP A 152 3.72 1.03 20.92
CA ASP A 152 4.09 2.09 21.86
C ASP A 152 5.41 1.77 22.54
N ILE A 153 6.25 2.80 22.67
CA ILE A 153 7.60 2.68 23.23
C ILE A 153 7.72 3.42 24.56
N PHE A 154 8.76 3.08 25.32
CA PHE A 154 9.13 3.78 26.53
C PHE A 154 10.49 4.46 26.31
N ASP A 155 10.50 5.79 26.26
CA ASP A 155 11.71 6.61 26.05
C ASP A 155 11.49 8.07 26.49
N ASN A 156 12.52 8.90 26.37
CA ASN A 156 12.48 10.36 26.54
C ASN A 156 12.33 11.03 25.17
N ASP A 157 11.52 12.09 25.11
CA ASP A 157 11.34 12.90 23.90
C ASP A 157 12.57 13.74 23.50
N ARG A 158 13.58 13.81 24.38
CA ARG A 158 14.82 14.59 24.26
C ARG A 158 14.59 16.08 23.99
N LYS A 159 13.40 16.61 24.33
CA LYS A 159 13.03 18.01 24.12
C LYS A 159 13.60 18.95 25.19
N TYR A 160 13.65 18.48 26.44
CA TYR A 160 14.08 19.30 27.59
C TYR A 160 15.12 18.63 28.50
N THR A 161 15.22 17.29 28.51
CA THR A 161 16.20 16.57 29.36
C THR A 161 16.93 15.48 28.58
N ARG A 162 18.28 15.46 28.68
CA ARG A 162 19.18 14.47 28.07
C ARG A 162 19.41 13.22 28.96
N SER A 163 18.50 12.90 29.86
CA SER A 163 18.71 11.80 30.83
C SER A 163 18.53 10.41 30.20
N ASN A 164 19.31 9.43 30.67
CA ASN A 164 19.50 8.10 30.04
C ASN A 164 18.43 7.03 30.34
N TRP A 165 17.37 7.34 31.08
CA TRP A 165 16.27 6.42 31.36
C TRP A 165 14.96 7.04 30.91
N GLY A 166 14.23 6.37 30.01
CA GLY A 166 12.92 6.82 29.53
C GLY A 166 12.00 7.15 30.69
N LYS A 167 11.36 8.32 30.67
CA LYS A 167 10.51 8.80 31.77
C LYS A 167 9.02 8.65 31.48
N ARG A 168 8.64 8.28 30.25
CA ARG A 168 7.24 8.14 29.87
C ARG A 168 7.03 7.13 28.74
N ARG A 169 5.78 6.67 28.61
CA ARG A 169 5.29 5.99 27.42
C ARG A 169 5.06 7.03 26.32
N ILE A 170 5.54 6.73 25.12
CA ILE A 170 5.33 7.51 23.91
C ILE A 170 4.29 6.74 23.08
N PRO A 171 3.07 7.29 22.92
CA PRO A 171 1.97 6.62 22.23
C PRO A 171 2.14 6.76 20.71
N LEU A 172 3.13 6.06 20.14
CA LEU A 172 3.43 6.12 18.71
C LEU A 172 2.21 5.77 17.87
N GLY A 173 1.41 4.78 18.30
CA GLY A 173 0.22 4.41 17.56
C GLY A 173 -0.76 5.57 17.36
N ALA A 174 -0.96 6.38 18.41
CA ALA A 174 -1.81 7.57 18.34
C ALA A 174 -1.23 8.66 17.43
N TYR A 175 0.09 8.90 17.49
CA TYR A 175 0.74 9.89 16.64
C TYR A 175 0.66 9.52 15.15
N PHE A 176 0.98 8.28 14.81
CA PHE A 176 0.87 7.80 13.44
C PHE A 176 -0.57 7.86 12.92
N THR A 177 -1.57 7.48 13.72
CA THR A 177 -2.98 7.58 13.31
C THR A 177 -3.34 9.00 12.86
N VAL A 178 -2.93 10.02 13.63
CA VAL A 178 -3.16 11.42 13.28
C VAL A 178 -2.40 11.84 12.02
N MET A 179 -1.15 11.38 11.84
CA MET A 179 -0.34 11.70 10.67
C MET A 179 -0.92 11.09 9.39
N PHE A 180 -1.34 9.83 9.44
CA PHE A 180 -2.00 9.15 8.32
C PHE A 180 -3.30 9.86 7.90
N GLU A 181 -4.16 10.21 8.86
CA GLU A 181 -5.40 10.97 8.59
C GLU A 181 -5.10 12.35 7.97
N LYS A 182 -4.08 13.07 8.47
CA LYS A 182 -3.64 14.36 7.89
C LYS A 182 -3.12 14.23 6.47
N ALA A 183 -2.40 13.15 6.15
CA ALA A 183 -1.94 12.86 4.79
C ALA A 183 -3.09 12.49 3.83
N GLY A 184 -4.29 12.20 4.36
CA GLY A 184 -5.50 11.90 3.59
C GLY A 184 -5.88 10.42 3.56
N PHE A 185 -5.19 9.57 4.31
CA PHE A 185 -5.66 8.20 4.55
C PHE A 185 -6.90 8.21 5.43
N THR A 186 -7.70 7.16 5.31
CA THR A 186 -8.78 6.85 6.25
C THR A 186 -8.35 5.68 7.11
N PHE A 187 -8.41 5.84 8.42
CA PHE A 187 -8.28 4.75 9.39
C PHE A 187 -9.49 3.81 9.25
N VAL A 188 -9.22 2.53 8.99
CA VAL A 188 -10.26 1.52 8.76
C VAL A 188 -10.39 0.59 9.95
N ASP A 189 -9.26 0.10 10.47
CA ASP A 189 -9.26 -0.92 11.52
C ASP A 189 -7.94 -0.94 12.31
N ASP A 190 -7.96 -1.58 13.48
CA ASP A 190 -6.80 -1.83 14.33
C ASP A 190 -6.83 -3.27 14.85
N PHE A 191 -5.93 -4.11 14.35
CA PHE A 191 -5.71 -5.42 14.94
C PHE A 191 -4.64 -5.31 16.03
N ILE A 192 -4.98 -5.80 17.21
CA ILE A 192 -4.05 -5.91 18.32
C ILE A 192 -3.29 -7.22 18.19
N TRP A 193 -2.00 -7.13 17.87
CA TRP A 193 -1.10 -8.27 17.94
C TRP A 193 -0.61 -8.47 19.37
N ASP A 194 -1.18 -9.47 20.04
CA ASP A 194 -0.71 -9.93 21.35
C ASP A 194 0.56 -10.77 21.18
N LYS A 195 1.68 -10.22 21.64
CA LYS A 195 3.01 -10.85 21.59
C LYS A 195 3.20 -11.89 22.69
N GLY A 196 2.25 -12.04 23.61
CA GLY A 196 2.36 -12.92 24.77
C GLY A 196 3.22 -12.32 25.89
N GLU A 197 3.84 -13.19 26.69
CA GLU A 197 4.56 -12.77 27.90
C GLU A 197 5.71 -11.79 27.61
N VAL A 198 5.75 -10.72 28.40
CA VAL A 198 6.71 -9.64 28.18
C VAL A 198 8.10 -10.05 28.62
N GLN A 199 9.02 -10.18 27.65
CA GLN A 199 10.43 -10.51 27.92
C GLN A 199 11.26 -9.33 28.45
N SER A 200 10.67 -8.13 28.56
CA SER A 200 11.37 -6.92 28.99
C SER A 200 11.49 -6.84 30.52
N GLN A 201 12.72 -6.83 31.02
CA GLN A 201 13.05 -6.58 32.44
C GLN A 201 12.98 -5.09 32.83
N ARG A 202 12.81 -4.18 31.86
CA ARG A 202 12.95 -2.71 32.05
C ARG A 202 11.88 -2.08 32.95
N HIS A 203 10.81 -2.81 33.25
CA HIS A 203 9.72 -2.36 34.12
C HIS A 203 9.56 -3.20 35.39
N LYS A 204 10.58 -3.99 35.76
CA LYS A 204 10.61 -4.62 37.08
C LYS A 204 10.89 -3.58 38.16
N ASN A 205 9.88 -2.79 38.50
CA ASN A 205 9.70 -2.27 39.86
C ASN A 205 9.27 -3.45 40.76
N GLY A 206 10.03 -4.55 40.71
CA GLY A 206 9.63 -5.88 41.17
C GLY A 206 9.32 -5.94 42.67
N ASP A 207 9.75 -4.94 43.43
CA ASP A 207 9.74 -4.98 44.90
C ASP A 207 8.86 -3.90 45.56
N SER A 208 8.19 -3.03 44.80
CA SER A 208 7.37 -1.95 45.37
C SER A 208 5.87 -2.19 45.13
N PRO A 209 5.19 -3.00 45.96
CA PRO A 209 3.77 -3.34 45.80
C PRO A 209 2.81 -2.20 46.20
N TYR A 210 3.26 -0.95 46.09
CA TYR A 210 2.47 0.22 46.50
C TYR A 210 1.79 0.89 45.29
N PRO A 211 0.62 1.54 45.49
CA PRO A 211 -0.02 2.34 44.46
C PRO A 211 0.97 3.34 43.84
N LEU A 212 0.80 3.65 42.55
CA LEU A 212 1.63 4.56 41.75
C LEU A 212 3.03 4.03 41.34
N TYR A 213 3.45 2.84 41.82
CA TYR A 213 4.69 2.18 41.39
C TYR A 213 4.48 1.08 40.35
N GLN A 214 3.26 0.57 40.23
CA GLN A 214 2.90 -0.53 39.35
C GLN A 214 2.26 -0.01 38.06
N TYR A 215 2.86 -0.32 36.92
CA TYR A 215 2.32 0.00 35.59
C TYR A 215 2.29 -1.26 34.71
N PRO A 216 1.22 -1.48 33.91
CA PRO A 216 1.17 -2.59 32.97
C PRO A 216 2.29 -2.49 31.93
N ILE A 217 2.89 -3.63 31.60
CA ILE A 217 3.92 -3.70 30.57
C ILE A 217 3.26 -3.81 29.19
N ASN A 218 3.82 -3.15 28.18
CA ASN A 218 3.32 -3.29 26.82
C ASN A 218 3.58 -4.71 26.30
N CYS A 219 2.52 -5.46 26.05
CA CYS A 219 2.54 -6.83 25.53
C CYS A 219 2.00 -6.93 24.10
N TYR A 220 1.63 -5.81 23.47
CA TYR A 220 1.01 -5.81 22.16
C TYR A 220 1.64 -4.78 21.21
N GLU A 221 1.32 -4.93 19.94
CA GLU A 221 1.54 -3.91 18.90
C GLU A 221 0.25 -3.73 18.12
N HIS A 222 0.04 -2.53 17.58
CA HIS A 222 -1.05 -2.23 16.68
C HIS A 222 -0.68 -2.67 15.27
N ILE A 223 -1.61 -3.29 14.57
CA ILE A 223 -1.56 -3.50 13.12
C ILE A 223 -2.69 -2.67 12.55
N PHE A 224 -2.39 -1.41 12.25
CA PHE A 224 -3.37 -0.50 11.69
C PHE A 224 -3.63 -0.80 10.23
N VAL A 225 -4.90 -0.69 9.84
CA VAL A 225 -5.33 -0.73 8.45
C VAL A 225 -5.77 0.65 8.04
N PHE A 226 -4.99 1.28 7.17
CA PHE A 226 -5.32 2.54 6.54
C PHE A 226 -5.71 2.32 5.09
N GLN A 227 -6.52 3.23 4.55
CA GLN A 227 -6.95 3.17 3.17
C GLN A 227 -6.87 4.53 2.49
N LYS A 228 -6.32 4.55 1.27
CA LYS A 228 -6.27 5.76 0.46
C LYS A 228 -7.59 6.00 -0.25
N HIS A 229 -8.14 7.20 -0.11
CA HIS A 229 -9.28 7.67 -0.88
C HIS A 229 -9.04 9.08 -1.40
N ARG A 230 -8.34 9.17 -2.55
CA ARG A 230 -8.20 10.44 -3.25
C ARG A 230 -9.56 10.90 -3.74
N LEU A 231 -9.83 12.20 -3.59
CA LEU A 231 -11.00 12.82 -4.20
C LEU A 231 -10.90 12.72 -5.73
N ASP A 232 -11.63 11.76 -6.30
CA ASP A 232 -11.70 11.55 -7.74
C ASP A 232 -13.11 11.86 -8.25
N ASN A 233 -13.20 12.89 -9.09
CA ASN A 233 -14.44 13.34 -9.72
C ASN A 233 -14.65 12.77 -11.12
N THR A 234 -13.69 12.00 -11.63
CA THR A 234 -13.74 11.38 -12.95
C THR A 234 -14.91 10.41 -13.03
N MET A 235 -15.78 10.56 -14.03
CA MET A 235 -16.81 9.57 -14.29
C MET A 235 -16.19 8.33 -14.94
N TYR A 236 -16.46 7.18 -14.34
CA TYR A 236 -16.03 5.89 -14.89
C TYR A 236 -17.13 5.24 -15.72
N PRO A 237 -16.78 4.44 -16.74
CA PRO A 237 -17.77 3.79 -17.58
C PRO A 237 -18.56 2.77 -16.78
N CYS A 238 -19.81 2.53 -17.18
CA CYS A 238 -20.63 1.52 -16.53
C CYS A 238 -19.99 0.13 -16.72
N PRO A 239 -19.81 -0.68 -15.66
CA PRO A 239 -19.21 -2.02 -15.77
C PRO A 239 -20.09 -3.00 -16.54
N ILE A 240 -21.37 -2.66 -16.76
CA ILE A 240 -22.30 -3.51 -17.52
C ILE A 240 -22.32 -3.13 -19.00
N CYS A 241 -22.51 -1.85 -19.35
CA CYS A 241 -22.67 -1.45 -20.75
C CYS A 241 -21.49 -0.66 -21.34
N GLY A 242 -20.45 -0.38 -20.55
CA GLY A 242 -19.26 0.37 -20.96
C GLY A 242 -19.48 1.85 -21.25
N CYS A 243 -20.71 2.36 -21.15
CA CYS A 243 -21.03 3.74 -21.52
C CYS A 243 -20.80 4.71 -20.37
N LEU A 244 -20.38 5.94 -20.69
CA LEU A 244 -20.17 7.06 -19.75
C LEU A 244 -21.43 7.94 -19.56
N LYS A 245 -22.59 7.46 -20.03
CA LYS A 245 -23.90 8.06 -19.72
C LYS A 245 -24.31 7.68 -18.30
N VAL A 246 -23.68 8.34 -17.33
CA VAL A 246 -23.82 8.07 -15.90
C VAL A 246 -24.07 9.38 -15.16
N ASN A 247 -24.82 9.33 -14.05
CA ASN A 247 -24.96 10.46 -13.15
C ASN A 247 -24.12 10.21 -11.90
N GLY A 248 -23.35 11.22 -11.49
CA GLY A 248 -22.70 11.21 -10.18
C GLY A 248 -23.76 11.28 -9.08
N ASN A 249 -23.67 10.37 -8.13
CA ASN A 249 -24.48 10.35 -6.91
C ASN A 249 -23.67 10.92 -5.74
N ALA A 250 -24.23 10.81 -4.53
CA ALA A 250 -23.54 11.08 -3.28
C ALA A 250 -22.24 10.26 -3.10
N TYR A 251 -21.32 10.80 -2.33
CA TYR A 251 -20.15 10.11 -1.83
C TYR A 251 -20.60 9.01 -0.86
N SER A 252 -20.25 7.76 -1.14
CA SER A 252 -20.58 6.63 -0.25
C SER A 252 -19.62 6.49 0.93
N GLY A 253 -18.55 7.28 0.91
CA GLY A 253 -17.52 7.43 1.94
C GLY A 253 -16.59 8.57 1.53
N VAL A 254 -15.68 8.98 2.43
CA VAL A 254 -14.69 10.02 2.13
C VAL A 254 -13.90 9.62 0.88
N GLY A 255 -13.86 10.50 -0.13
CA GLY A 255 -13.18 10.27 -1.40
C GLY A 255 -13.79 9.20 -2.33
N ILE A 256 -14.80 8.43 -1.91
CA ILE A 256 -15.46 7.42 -2.77
C ILE A 256 -16.71 8.00 -3.42
N LYS A 257 -16.58 8.37 -4.69
CA LYS A 257 -17.72 8.77 -5.52
C LYS A 257 -18.39 7.54 -6.13
N SER A 258 -19.73 7.57 -6.17
CA SER A 258 -20.54 6.53 -6.82
C SER A 258 -21.25 7.10 -8.05
N TRP A 259 -21.43 6.25 -9.06
CA TRP A 259 -22.13 6.59 -10.29
C TRP A 259 -23.31 5.64 -10.52
N GLU A 260 -24.35 6.15 -11.16
CA GLU A 260 -25.50 5.37 -11.58
C GLU A 260 -25.67 5.45 -13.10
N CYS A 261 -25.78 4.29 -13.74
CA CYS A 261 -25.95 4.21 -15.19
C CYS A 261 -27.31 4.78 -15.65
N LYS A 262 -27.30 5.70 -16.61
CA LYS A 262 -28.50 6.27 -17.24
C LYS A 262 -28.64 5.87 -18.71
N ASN A 263 -27.86 4.89 -19.15
CA ASN A 263 -28.05 4.28 -20.46
C ASN A 263 -29.30 3.39 -20.43
N PHE A 264 -30.34 3.77 -21.19
CA PHE A 264 -31.59 3.01 -21.20
C PHE A 264 -31.46 1.62 -21.82
N GLU A 265 -30.45 1.44 -22.67
CA GLU A 265 -30.12 0.21 -23.36
C GLU A 265 -29.04 -0.61 -22.62
N CYS A 266 -28.82 -0.34 -21.33
CA CYS A 266 -27.94 -1.12 -20.48
C CYS A 266 -28.47 -2.55 -20.33
N MET A 267 -27.59 -3.55 -20.40
CA MET A 267 -27.95 -4.97 -20.42
C MET A 267 -28.57 -5.44 -19.09
N GLU A 268 -28.23 -4.78 -17.99
CA GLU A 268 -28.78 -5.05 -16.67
C GLU A 268 -29.24 -3.76 -16.01
N ARG A 269 -30.40 -3.82 -15.36
CA ARG A 269 -30.99 -2.73 -14.58
C ARG A 269 -31.45 -3.25 -13.22
N SER A 270 -31.55 -2.37 -12.24
CA SER A 270 -32.06 -2.70 -10.91
C SER A 270 -33.57 -3.03 -10.94
N ALA A 271 -34.09 -3.64 -9.86
CA ALA A 271 -35.49 -4.03 -9.74
C ALA A 271 -36.50 -2.88 -9.97
N GLY A 272 -36.14 -1.64 -9.64
CA GLY A 272 -36.95 -0.45 -9.92
C GLY A 272 -36.72 0.16 -11.30
N ASN A 273 -36.16 -0.60 -12.25
CA ASN A 273 -35.71 -0.13 -13.56
C ASN A 273 -34.73 1.06 -13.51
N ARG A 274 -34.05 1.28 -12.37
CA ARG A 274 -32.96 2.27 -12.25
C ARG A 274 -31.62 1.67 -12.66
N GLY A 275 -30.63 2.49 -12.98
CA GLY A 275 -29.27 2.00 -13.27
C GLY A 275 -28.63 1.29 -12.07
N LYS A 276 -27.73 0.34 -12.33
CA LYS A 276 -26.85 -0.19 -11.28
C LYS A 276 -25.88 0.90 -10.81
N ARG A 277 -25.64 0.95 -9.49
CA ARG A 277 -24.67 1.84 -8.87
C ARG A 277 -23.30 1.15 -8.81
N PHE A 278 -22.24 1.91 -9.05
CA PHE A 278 -20.87 1.42 -9.02
C PHE A 278 -19.88 2.53 -8.66
N SER A 279 -18.65 2.15 -8.32
CA SER A 279 -17.53 3.04 -8.04
C SER A 279 -16.23 2.45 -8.59
N ALA A 280 -15.16 3.25 -8.66
CA ALA A 280 -13.83 2.78 -9.04
C ALA A 280 -13.34 1.68 -8.09
N ARG A 281 -13.59 1.84 -6.79
CA ARG A 281 -13.39 0.77 -5.79
C ARG A 281 -14.11 -0.53 -6.15
N THR A 282 -15.38 -0.46 -6.53
CA THR A 282 -16.17 -1.66 -6.88
C THR A 282 -15.61 -2.35 -8.13
N LYS A 283 -15.08 -1.58 -9.09
CA LYS A 283 -14.36 -2.12 -10.26
C LYS A 283 -13.14 -2.92 -9.82
N ILE A 284 -12.24 -2.32 -9.02
CA ILE A 284 -11.05 -2.98 -8.49
C ILE A 284 -11.43 -4.30 -7.80
N MET A 285 -12.41 -4.26 -6.90
CA MET A 285 -12.88 -5.47 -6.20
C MET A 285 -13.40 -6.56 -7.14
N ASN A 286 -14.03 -6.20 -8.27
CA ASN A 286 -14.53 -7.18 -9.23
C ASN A 286 -13.41 -7.72 -10.13
N GLU A 287 -12.42 -6.91 -10.49
CA GLU A 287 -11.25 -7.37 -11.25
C GLU A 287 -10.41 -8.36 -10.45
N LEU A 288 -10.35 -8.19 -9.13
CA LEU A 288 -9.66 -9.11 -8.23
C LEU A 288 -10.40 -10.43 -7.96
N LYS A 289 -11.67 -10.57 -8.37
CA LYS A 289 -12.44 -11.82 -8.17
C LYS A 289 -12.02 -12.88 -9.18
N SER A 290 -11.03 -13.67 -8.79
CA SER A 290 -10.55 -14.81 -9.56
C SER A 290 -10.21 -15.98 -8.64
N SER A 291 -10.09 -17.18 -9.21
CA SER A 291 -9.75 -18.41 -8.45
C SER A 291 -8.37 -18.34 -7.79
N GLU A 292 -7.43 -17.60 -8.36
CA GLU A 292 -6.06 -17.40 -7.82
C GLU A 292 -6.03 -16.42 -6.63
N ASN A 293 -7.03 -15.56 -6.50
CA ASN A 293 -7.16 -14.58 -5.43
C ASN A 293 -8.07 -15.05 -4.28
N LEU A 294 -8.41 -16.34 -4.24
CA LEU A 294 -9.18 -16.90 -3.14
C LEU A 294 -8.40 -16.80 -1.82
N VAL A 295 -9.06 -16.22 -0.82
CA VAL A 295 -8.64 -16.24 0.58
C VAL A 295 -9.30 -17.45 1.23
N ASN A 296 -8.51 -18.32 1.85
CA ASN A 296 -9.06 -19.52 2.47
C ASN A 296 -9.89 -19.15 3.71
N ASN A 297 -10.93 -19.95 4.00
CA ASN A 297 -11.82 -19.69 5.13
C ASN A 297 -11.12 -19.81 6.49
N GLU A 298 -10.03 -20.57 6.57
CA GLU A 298 -9.25 -20.75 7.79
C GLU A 298 -8.52 -19.47 8.19
N LEU A 299 -7.83 -18.82 7.24
CA LEU A 299 -7.17 -17.53 7.45
C LEU A 299 -8.20 -16.46 7.84
N LEU A 300 -9.35 -16.42 7.17
CA LEU A 300 -10.43 -15.50 7.53
C LEU A 300 -10.95 -15.73 8.95
N LYS A 301 -11.03 -16.99 9.42
CA LYS A 301 -11.43 -17.31 10.79
C LYS A 301 -10.35 -16.91 11.80
N GLN A 302 -9.08 -17.13 11.48
CA GLN A 302 -7.95 -16.79 12.35
C GLN A 302 -7.89 -15.28 12.63
N TRP A 303 -8.10 -14.47 11.59
CA TRP A 303 -8.06 -13.01 11.65
C TRP A 303 -9.44 -12.36 11.80
N ARG A 304 -10.46 -13.14 12.20
CA ARG A 304 -11.80 -12.62 12.45
C ARG A 304 -11.87 -11.80 13.75
N ARG A 305 -10.99 -12.08 14.69
CA ARG A 305 -10.86 -11.33 15.94
C ARG A 305 -9.89 -10.19 15.70
N ASP A 306 -10.25 -9.03 16.23
CA ASP A 306 -9.41 -7.84 16.34
C ASP A 306 -8.15 -8.10 17.16
N ILE A 307 -8.20 -9.02 18.14
CA ILE A 307 -7.02 -9.49 18.87
C ILE A 307 -6.49 -10.79 18.24
N VAL A 308 -5.25 -10.75 17.75
CA VAL A 308 -4.54 -11.90 17.17
C VAL A 308 -3.29 -12.22 17.98
N SER A 309 -2.99 -13.50 18.15
CA SER A 309 -1.82 -13.95 18.90
C SER A 309 -0.98 -14.91 18.09
N PHE A 310 0.31 -14.58 17.94
CA PHE A 310 1.35 -15.42 17.36
C PHE A 310 2.72 -14.97 17.90
N PRO A 311 3.69 -15.89 18.02
CA PRO A 311 4.96 -15.58 18.65
C PRO A 311 5.78 -14.56 17.85
N PRO A 312 6.57 -13.70 18.52
CA PRO A 312 7.51 -12.81 17.85
C PRO A 312 8.63 -13.60 17.16
N VAL A 313 9.30 -12.96 16.19
CA VAL A 313 10.43 -13.56 15.48
C VAL A 313 11.60 -13.78 16.44
N ILE A 314 12.09 -15.02 16.52
CA ILE A 314 13.29 -15.38 17.30
C ILE A 314 14.53 -15.04 16.48
N LYS A 315 15.25 -13.98 16.88
CA LYS A 315 16.36 -13.40 16.10
C LYS A 315 17.74 -13.87 16.56
N ILE A 316 17.83 -14.31 17.80
CA ILE A 316 19.08 -14.70 18.45
C ILE A 316 19.08 -16.23 18.58
N ASN A 317 20.09 -16.88 18.01
CA ASN A 317 20.28 -18.31 18.21
C ASN A 317 20.85 -18.60 19.61
N SER A 318 20.92 -19.87 19.99
CA SER A 318 21.49 -20.32 21.28
C SER A 318 22.94 -19.89 21.51
N SER A 319 23.64 -19.39 20.48
CA SER A 319 25.01 -18.86 20.53
C SER A 319 25.07 -17.33 20.60
N GLY A 320 23.94 -16.63 20.75
CA GLY A 320 23.90 -15.17 20.86
C GLY A 320 24.06 -14.41 19.53
N LYS A 321 24.11 -15.11 18.38
CA LYS A 321 24.29 -14.48 17.07
C LYS A 321 22.93 -14.10 16.46
N ASN A 322 22.81 -12.86 15.99
CA ASN A 322 21.66 -12.43 15.20
C ASN A 322 21.70 -13.12 13.83
N VAL A 323 20.82 -14.09 13.61
CA VAL A 323 20.77 -14.90 12.38
C VAL A 323 20.11 -14.16 11.22
N LEU A 324 19.34 -13.10 11.49
CA LEU A 324 18.59 -12.35 10.50
C LEU A 324 19.22 -10.99 10.17
N GLY A 325 20.21 -10.54 10.94
CA GLY A 325 20.92 -9.27 10.71
C GLY A 325 20.06 -8.01 10.84
N HIS A 326 18.87 -8.14 11.43
CA HIS A 326 17.92 -7.06 11.70
C HIS A 326 17.47 -7.13 13.16
N ASP A 327 17.50 -6.00 13.86
CA ASP A 327 17.08 -5.90 15.26
C ASP A 327 15.57 -6.13 15.42
N ALA A 328 14.81 -5.65 14.44
CA ALA A 328 13.37 -5.40 14.40
C ALA A 328 12.38 -6.34 13.68
N PRO A 329 12.65 -7.57 13.14
CA PRO A 329 11.69 -8.16 12.21
C PRO A 329 10.33 -8.47 12.84
N PHE A 330 9.27 -8.09 12.14
CA PHE A 330 7.89 -8.44 12.48
C PHE A 330 7.50 -9.81 11.88
N PRO A 331 6.51 -10.52 12.44
CA PRO A 331 6.23 -11.89 12.04
C PRO A 331 5.63 -12.00 10.64
N ARG A 332 6.01 -13.07 9.92
CA ARG A 332 5.55 -13.40 8.55
C ARG A 332 4.02 -13.48 8.43
N GLN A 333 3.31 -13.72 9.53
CA GLN A 333 1.85 -13.79 9.59
C GLN A 333 1.18 -12.49 9.15
N ILE A 334 1.74 -11.33 9.53
CA ILE A 334 1.20 -10.00 9.18
C ILE A 334 1.27 -9.76 7.66
N PRO A 335 2.44 -9.87 6.99
CA PRO A 335 2.51 -9.67 5.55
C PRO A 335 1.82 -10.78 4.76
N TYR A 336 1.80 -12.02 5.24
CA TYR A 336 1.04 -13.11 4.62
C TYR A 336 -0.48 -12.80 4.57
N TYR A 337 -1.07 -12.46 5.72
CA TYR A 337 -2.48 -12.10 5.81
C TYR A 337 -2.80 -10.90 4.92
N SER A 338 -2.04 -9.82 5.09
CA SER A 338 -2.27 -8.55 4.40
C SER A 338 -2.19 -8.72 2.89
N THR A 339 -1.20 -9.45 2.39
CA THR A 339 -1.04 -9.72 0.95
C THR A 339 -2.19 -10.56 0.41
N LYS A 340 -2.65 -11.58 1.15
CA LYS A 340 -3.77 -12.42 0.70
C LYS A 340 -5.10 -11.67 0.66
N VAL A 341 -5.32 -10.74 1.60
CA VAL A 341 -6.62 -10.08 1.78
C VAL A 341 -6.74 -8.78 1.00
N PHE A 342 -5.65 -8.04 0.83
CA PHE A 342 -5.68 -6.68 0.29
C PHE A 342 -5.05 -6.51 -1.09
N SER A 343 -4.50 -7.56 -1.71
CA SER A 343 -3.97 -7.51 -3.08
C SER A 343 -4.30 -8.73 -3.94
N GLY A 344 -4.21 -8.57 -5.25
CA GLY A 344 -4.31 -9.60 -6.28
C GLY A 344 -2.97 -10.20 -6.69
N VAL A 345 -2.98 -11.39 -7.29
CA VAL A 345 -1.81 -11.98 -7.96
C VAL A 345 -1.29 -11.00 -9.01
N GLY A 346 0.03 -10.84 -9.09
CA GLY A 346 0.71 -9.91 -9.99
C GLY A 346 0.71 -8.45 -9.55
N GLU A 347 -0.03 -8.08 -8.49
CA GLU A 347 0.00 -6.71 -7.96
C GLU A 347 1.27 -6.42 -7.16
N VAL A 348 1.58 -5.12 -7.01
CA VAL A 348 2.78 -4.64 -6.33
C VAL A 348 2.52 -4.42 -4.84
N VAL A 349 3.41 -4.99 -4.01
CA VAL A 349 3.44 -4.86 -2.56
C VAL A 349 4.75 -4.19 -2.14
N LEU A 350 4.67 -3.05 -1.46
CA LEU A 350 5.83 -2.28 -1.03
C LEU A 350 6.01 -2.29 0.49
N ASP A 351 7.25 -2.43 0.92
CA ASP A 351 7.71 -2.14 2.28
C ASP A 351 8.75 -1.00 2.24
N PRO A 352 8.41 0.22 2.67
CA PRO A 352 9.35 1.34 2.72
C PRO A 352 10.42 1.20 3.81
N PHE A 353 10.25 0.26 4.75
CA PHE A 353 11.18 0.02 5.86
C PHE A 353 11.49 -1.48 5.97
N ALA A 354 12.03 -2.04 4.88
CA ALA A 354 12.02 -3.48 4.65
C ALA A 354 12.81 -4.31 5.67
N GLY A 355 13.86 -3.77 6.31
CA GLY A 355 14.56 -4.43 7.41
C GLY A 355 15.24 -5.74 6.97
N SER A 356 14.55 -6.86 7.22
CA SER A 356 14.92 -8.21 6.80
C SER A 356 14.20 -8.69 5.54
N PHE A 357 13.55 -7.78 4.81
CA PHE A 357 12.80 -8.04 3.57
C PHE A 357 11.64 -9.03 3.73
N THR A 358 11.07 -9.15 4.94
CA THR A 358 10.00 -10.13 5.22
C THR A 358 8.77 -9.88 4.33
N THR A 359 8.30 -8.64 4.24
CA THR A 359 7.17 -8.27 3.38
C THR A 359 7.38 -8.61 1.90
N PRO A 360 8.44 -8.12 1.23
CA PRO A 360 8.60 -8.38 -0.19
C PRO A 360 8.89 -9.86 -0.51
N ILE A 361 9.52 -10.61 0.41
CA ILE A 361 9.67 -12.07 0.29
C ILE A 361 8.30 -12.76 0.34
N GLU A 362 7.46 -12.47 1.36
CA GLU A 362 6.11 -13.05 1.43
C GLU A 362 5.28 -12.72 0.19
N ALA A 363 5.34 -11.47 -0.28
CA ALA A 363 4.63 -11.04 -1.47
C ALA A 363 5.02 -11.88 -2.68
N THR A 364 6.32 -12.09 -2.87
CA THR A 364 6.89 -12.89 -3.97
C THR A 364 6.44 -14.35 -3.89
N GLU A 365 6.51 -14.98 -2.71
CA GLU A 365 6.03 -16.35 -2.49
C GLU A 365 4.52 -16.50 -2.81
N LEU A 366 3.76 -15.42 -2.58
CA LEU A 366 2.35 -15.32 -2.90
C LEU A 366 2.06 -14.85 -4.34
N LYS A 367 3.06 -14.82 -5.22
CA LYS A 367 2.95 -14.43 -6.64
C LYS A 367 2.55 -12.96 -6.85
N ARG A 368 2.97 -12.07 -5.95
CA ARG A 368 2.93 -10.60 -6.12
C ARG A 368 4.34 -10.11 -6.45
N VAL A 369 4.44 -8.87 -6.91
CA VAL A 369 5.74 -8.18 -6.99
C VAL A 369 6.03 -7.56 -5.62
N GLY A 370 7.05 -8.04 -4.92
CA GLY A 370 7.49 -7.51 -3.64
C GLY A 370 8.62 -6.49 -3.81
N ILE A 371 8.42 -5.26 -3.33
CA ILE A 371 9.43 -4.20 -3.31
C ILE A 371 9.82 -3.92 -1.85
N GLY A 372 11.11 -3.91 -1.55
CA GLY A 372 11.63 -3.52 -0.23
C GLY A 372 12.66 -2.40 -0.34
N ILE A 373 12.48 -1.34 0.45
CA ILE A 373 13.46 -0.27 0.61
C ILE A 373 14.17 -0.42 1.96
N GLU A 374 15.49 -0.41 1.98
CA GLU A 374 16.28 -0.48 3.22
C GLU A 374 17.46 0.48 3.16
N LEU A 375 17.65 1.25 4.23
CA LEU A 375 18.70 2.26 4.33
C LEU A 375 20.09 1.64 4.49
N HIS A 376 20.24 0.61 5.32
CA HIS A 376 21.53 0.09 5.71
C HIS A 376 21.85 -1.26 5.06
N ARG A 377 22.83 -1.29 4.16
CA ARG A 377 23.38 -2.56 3.65
C ARG A 377 24.35 -3.18 4.67
N ASN A 378 24.22 -4.48 4.95
CA ASN A 378 25.14 -5.20 5.83
C ASN A 378 25.41 -6.65 5.34
N PRO A 379 26.51 -7.29 5.80
CA PRO A 379 26.87 -8.63 5.32
C PRO A 379 25.82 -9.72 5.57
N ASN A 380 25.04 -9.63 6.64
CA ASN A 380 23.98 -10.61 6.92
C ASN A 380 22.83 -10.48 5.91
N ARG A 381 22.49 -9.25 5.52
CA ARG A 381 21.49 -8.99 4.48
C ARG A 381 22.01 -9.42 3.10
N ASP A 382 23.29 -9.22 2.81
CA ASP A 382 23.89 -9.75 1.57
C ASP A 382 23.81 -11.29 1.52
N ILE A 383 24.08 -11.98 2.64
CA ILE A 383 23.92 -13.44 2.73
C ILE A 383 22.46 -13.86 2.50
N LEU A 384 21.50 -13.14 3.07
CA LEU A 384 20.08 -13.40 2.86
C LEU A 384 19.71 -13.28 1.38
N ILE A 385 20.12 -12.20 0.72
CA ILE A 385 19.84 -11.98 -0.71
C ILE A 385 20.50 -13.04 -1.58
N ASN A 386 21.76 -13.39 -1.29
CA ASN A 386 22.47 -14.45 -2.01
C ASN A 386 21.77 -15.80 -1.90
N LYS A 387 21.19 -16.13 -0.73
CA LYS A 387 20.39 -17.36 -0.56
C LYS A 387 19.10 -17.35 -1.35
N LEU A 388 18.51 -16.17 -1.56
CA LEU A 388 17.28 -16.01 -2.35
C LEU A 388 17.56 -16.11 -3.86
N GLY A 389 18.84 -16.03 -4.29
CA GLY A 389 19.23 -16.13 -5.70
C GLY A 389 18.91 -14.87 -6.51
N VAL A 390 18.76 -13.72 -5.85
CA VAL A 390 18.23 -12.46 -6.44
C VAL A 390 19.34 -11.42 -6.64
N THR A 391 20.54 -11.86 -7.04
CA THR A 391 21.71 -10.98 -7.17
C THR A 391 21.62 -9.95 -8.31
N SER A 392 20.68 -10.13 -9.24
CA SER A 392 20.41 -9.24 -10.39
C SER A 392 19.45 -8.09 -10.09
N ASP A 393 18.62 -8.19 -9.04
CA ASP A 393 17.52 -7.23 -8.78
C ASP A 393 17.81 -6.32 -7.60
N ILE A 394 19.00 -5.74 -7.62
CA ILE A 394 19.43 -4.76 -6.63
C ILE A 394 19.65 -3.43 -7.34
N PHE A 395 18.79 -2.47 -7.08
CA PHE A 395 18.99 -1.12 -7.57
C PHE A 395 19.94 -0.39 -6.63
N HIS A 396 21.14 -0.13 -7.11
CA HIS A 396 22.10 0.77 -6.50
C HIS A 396 22.15 2.03 -7.35
N THR A 397 21.77 3.17 -6.79
CA THR A 397 21.97 4.46 -7.46
C THR A 397 22.98 5.26 -6.67
N GLU A 398 23.92 5.89 -7.35
CA GLU A 398 24.76 6.90 -6.70
C GLU A 398 23.87 8.06 -6.23
N PHE A 399 24.19 8.61 -5.06
CA PHE A 399 23.38 9.59 -4.33
C PHE A 399 22.95 10.84 -5.15
N SER A 400 23.61 11.14 -6.27
CA SER A 400 23.43 12.34 -7.10
C SER A 400 22.43 12.18 -8.26
N GLU A 401 21.99 10.96 -8.60
CA GLU A 401 21.16 10.72 -9.79
C GLU A 401 19.65 10.82 -9.54
N LEU A 402 19.21 10.61 -8.29
CA LEU A 402 17.80 10.70 -7.88
C LEU A 402 17.33 12.12 -7.51
N GLU A 403 18.25 13.08 -7.35
CA GLU A 403 17.91 14.48 -6.98
C GLU A 403 17.55 15.35 -8.20
N LYS A 404 17.92 14.95 -9.41
CA LYS A 404 17.70 15.72 -10.66
C LYS A 404 16.24 15.79 -11.14
N VAL A 405 15.32 15.09 -10.48
CA VAL A 405 13.90 15.00 -10.90
C VAL A 405 13.06 16.15 -10.32
N HIS A 406 13.58 16.86 -9.31
CA HIS A 406 12.88 17.94 -8.60
C HIS A 406 13.59 19.31 -8.65
N GLU A 407 14.66 19.44 -9.46
CA GLU A 407 15.19 20.74 -9.94
C GLU A 407 14.43 21.19 -11.20
#